data_AF-K0UYY1-F1
#
_entry.id   AF-K0UYY1-F1
#
_cell.length_a   1.000
_cell.length_b   1.000
_cell.length_c   1.000
_cell.angle_alpha   90.00
_cell.angle_beta   90.00
_cell.angle_gamma   90.00
#
_symmetry.space_group_name_H-M   'P 1'
#
loop_
_entity.id
_entity.type
_entity.pdbx_description
1 polymer ?
#
loop_
_entity_poly.entity_id
_entity_poly.type
_entity_poly.pdbx_seq_one_letter_code
_entity_poly.pdbx_strand_id
1 'polypeptide(L)' 'MIEDRAAELQRWEDAGAVWQVIDRTSSEVTVALLRCDGGEEAARFTSADPRLLAFIGDRVSSQD' A
#
# COMPACT_ATOMS: atom_id res chain seq x y z
N MET A 1 -5.93 11.14 -15.82
CA MET A 1 -5.14 9.93 -15.57
C MET A 1 -5.44 9.53 -14.13
N ILE A 2 -6.16 8.45 -13.92
CA ILE A 2 -6.48 7.92 -12.59
C ILE A 2 -5.38 6.91 -12.27
N GLU A 3 -4.42 7.28 -11.44
CA GLU A 3 -3.42 6.35 -10.93
C GLU A 3 -4.13 5.31 -10.06
N ASP A 4 -4.22 4.08 -10.55
CA ASP A 4 -4.85 2.98 -9.83
C ASP A 4 -3.85 2.50 -8.75
N ARG A 5 -3.93 3.10 -7.56
CA ARG A 5 -3.04 2.81 -6.42
C ARG A 5 -3.08 1.34 -6.02
N ALA A 6 -4.20 0.65 -6.22
CA ALA A 6 -4.30 -0.78 -5.99
C ALA A 6 -3.45 -1.58 -6.97
N ALA A 7 -3.46 -1.23 -8.26
CA ALA A 7 -2.56 -1.83 -9.24
C ALA A 7 -1.08 -1.55 -8.94
N GLU A 8 -0.75 -0.37 -8.40
CA GLU A 8 0.60 -0.05 -7.95
C GLU A 8 1.06 -0.95 -6.80
N LEU A 9 0.22 -1.14 -5.76
CA LEU A 9 0.50 -2.09 -4.68
C LEU A 9 0.67 -3.52 -5.21
N GLN A 10 -0.23 -3.98 -6.08
CA GLN A 10 -0.15 -5.32 -6.65
C GLN A 10 1.17 -5.56 -7.40
N ARG A 11 1.65 -4.54 -8.16
CA ARG A 11 2.94 -4.62 -8.85
C ARG A 11 4.12 -4.53 -7.89
N TRP A 12 3.97 -3.82 -6.78
CA TRP A 12 4.99 -3.74 -5.73
C TRP A 12 5.23 -5.13 -5.11
N GLU A 13 4.16 -5.84 -4.81
CA GLU A 13 4.20 -7.21 -4.28
C GLU A 13 4.77 -8.20 -5.30
N ASP A 14 4.38 -8.08 -6.58
CA ASP A 14 4.91 -8.90 -7.68
C ASP A 14 6.43 -8.71 -7.86
N ALA A 15 6.93 -7.50 -7.63
CA ALA A 15 8.37 -7.21 -7.61
C ALA A 15 9.11 -7.77 -6.37
N GLY A 16 8.38 -8.40 -5.44
CA GLY A 16 8.93 -8.91 -4.18
C GLY A 16 9.19 -7.82 -3.14
N ALA A 17 8.59 -6.65 -3.29
CA ALA A 17 8.66 -5.57 -2.32
C ALA A 17 7.43 -5.56 -1.41
N VAL A 18 7.60 -5.11 -0.17
CA VAL A 18 6.54 -5.17 0.85
C VAL A 18 5.90 -3.80 0.97
N TRP A 19 4.59 -3.75 1.12
CA TRP A 19 3.88 -2.55 1.56
C TRP A 19 3.23 -2.78 2.92
N GLN A 20 3.07 -1.71 3.69
CA GLN A 20 2.47 -1.72 5.00
C GLN A 20 1.58 -0.49 5.19
N VAL A 21 0.37 -0.70 5.71
CA VAL A 21 -0.51 0.37 6.16
C VAL A 21 0.01 0.88 7.50
N ILE A 22 0.40 2.14 7.53
CA ILE A 22 0.94 2.78 8.73
C ILE A 22 -0.07 3.67 9.44
N ASP A 23 -1.10 4.11 8.71
CA ASP A 23 -2.20 4.89 9.24
C ASP A 23 -3.47 4.53 8.46
N ARG A 24 -4.58 4.34 9.17
CA ARG A 24 -5.90 4.13 8.57
C ARG A 24 -6.93 4.97 9.29
N THR A 25 -7.67 5.74 8.52
CA THR A 25 -8.81 6.52 8.98
C THR A 25 -10.09 5.96 8.35
N SER A 26 -11.24 6.55 8.70
CA SER A 26 -12.53 6.12 8.14
C SER A 26 -12.68 6.36 6.64
N SER A 27 -11.86 7.24 6.05
CA SER A 27 -11.97 7.66 4.64
C SER A 27 -10.67 7.52 3.85
N GLU A 28 -9.53 7.48 4.54
CA GLU A 28 -8.19 7.53 3.96
C GLU A 28 -7.27 6.53 4.62
N VAL A 29 -6.34 5.98 3.84
CA VAL A 29 -5.28 5.09 4.32
C VAL A 29 -3.94 5.62 3.87
N THR A 30 -2.96 5.52 4.75
CA THR A 30 -1.57 5.82 4.45
C THR A 30 -0.79 4.53 4.38
N VAL A 31 -0.17 4.30 3.21
CA VAL A 31 0.62 3.12 2.92
C VAL A 31 2.07 3.52 2.76
N ALA A 32 2.94 2.83 3.47
CA ALA A 32 4.38 2.85 3.31
C ALA A 32 4.79 1.70 2.39
N LEU A 33 5.53 2.03 1.34
CA LEU A 33 6.20 1.08 0.46
C LEU A 33 7.60 0.83 1.01
N LEU A 34 7.90 -0.40 1.42
CA LEU A 34 9.19 -0.81 1.94
C LEU A 34 9.97 -1.55 0.87
N ARG A 35 11.29 -1.35 0.85
CA ARG A 35 12.20 -2.15 0.02
C ARG A 35 12.52 -3.48 0.69
N CYS A 36 12.74 -4.50 -0.14
CA CYS A 36 13.12 -5.86 0.30
C CYS A 36 14.46 -5.88 1.07
N ASP A 37 15.38 -4.95 0.80
CA ASP A 37 16.76 -4.97 1.30
C ASP A 37 16.98 -4.52 2.76
N GLY A 38 15.95 -4.12 3.52
CA GLY A 38 16.19 -3.74 4.92
C GLY A 38 15.14 -2.89 5.63
N GLY A 39 13.90 -2.83 5.15
CA GLY A 39 12.84 -2.06 5.84
C GLY A 39 12.96 -0.54 5.71
N GLU A 40 13.79 -0.06 4.78
CA GLU A 40 13.86 1.36 4.44
C GLU A 40 12.59 1.74 3.64
N GLU A 41 11.88 2.79 4.08
CA GLU A 41 10.73 3.33 3.36
C GLU A 41 11.19 3.86 1.99
N ALA A 42 10.77 3.16 0.92
CA ALA A 42 11.00 3.59 -0.46
C ALA A 42 10.16 4.83 -0.79
N ALA A 43 8.90 4.77 -0.38
CA ALA A 43 7.92 5.83 -0.58
C ALA A 43 6.77 5.66 0.41
N ARG A 44 6.05 6.74 0.65
CA ARG A 44 4.83 6.77 1.44
C ARG A 44 3.80 7.60 0.71
N PHE A 45 2.58 7.12 0.64
CA PHE A 45 1.47 7.88 0.09
C PHE A 45 0.21 7.68 0.91
N THR A 46 -0.67 8.68 0.84
CA THR A 46 -2.02 8.63 1.43
C THR A 46 -3.03 8.59 0.30
N SER A 47 -4.02 7.72 0.45
CA SER A 47 -5.07 7.49 -0.55
C SER A 47 -6.42 7.34 0.11
N ALA A 48 -7.40 8.07 -0.43
CA ALA A 48 -8.83 7.97 -0.08
C ALA A 48 -9.60 7.03 -1.02
N ASP A 49 -8.89 6.34 -1.91
CA ASP A 49 -9.51 5.60 -3.00
C ASP A 49 -10.26 4.36 -2.50
N PRO A 50 -11.57 4.24 -2.77
CA PRO A 50 -12.34 3.08 -2.32
C PRO A 50 -11.86 1.76 -2.94
N ARG A 51 -11.22 1.81 -4.11
CA ARG A 51 -10.56 0.63 -4.71
C ARG A 51 -9.37 0.16 -3.91
N LEU A 52 -8.54 1.09 -3.42
CA LEU A 52 -7.40 0.77 -2.58
C LEU A 52 -7.87 0.22 -1.23
N LEU A 53 -8.87 0.87 -0.63
CA LEU A 53 -9.50 0.39 0.61
C LEU A 53 -10.06 -1.03 0.45
N ALA A 54 -10.71 -1.34 -0.68
CA ALA A 54 -11.21 -2.68 -0.97
C ALA A 54 -10.09 -3.70 -1.24
N PHE A 55 -8.99 -3.27 -1.87
CA PHE A 55 -7.81 -4.12 -2.12
C PHE A 55 -7.08 -4.49 -0.83
N ILE A 56 -6.86 -3.51 0.04
CA ILE A 56 -6.28 -3.69 1.37
C ILE A 56 -7.24 -4.54 2.22
N GLY A 57 -8.53 -4.20 2.22
CA GLY A 57 -9.55 -4.93 2.97
C GLY A 57 -9.27 -4.90 4.47
N ASP A 58 -8.97 -6.08 5.04
CA ASP A 58 -8.57 -6.23 6.45
C ASP A 58 -7.04 -6.29 6.63
N ARG A 59 -6.29 -6.44 5.53
CA ARG A 59 -4.83 -6.58 5.56
C ARG A 59 -4.19 -5.29 6.02
N VAL A 60 -3.15 -5.39 6.83
CA VAL A 60 -2.34 -4.24 7.24
C VAL A 60 -0.98 -4.21 6.52
N SER A 61 -0.66 -5.25 5.77
CA SER A 61 0.54 -5.34 4.95
C SER A 61 0.36 -6.40 3.86
N SER A 62 1.25 -6.42 2.87
CA SER A 62 1.29 -7.51 1.87
C SER A 62 1.57 -8.90 2.49
N GLN A 63 2.15 -8.94 3.69
CA GLN A 63 2.55 -10.19 4.35
C GLN A 63 1.44 -10.79 5.23
N ASP A 64 0.31 -10.10 5.38
CA ASP A 64 -0.87 -10.50 6.17
C ASP A 64 -1.92 -11.20 5.29
#